data_AF-A0A7W1SWW8-F1
#
_entry.id   AF-A0A7W1SWW8-F1
#
_cell.length_a   1.000
_cell.length_b   1.000
_cell.length_c   1.000
_cell.angle_alpha   90.00
_cell.angle_beta   90.00
_cell.angle_gamma   90.00
#
_symmetry.space_group_name_H-M   'P 1'
#
loop_
_entity.id
_entity.type
_entity.pdbx_description
1 polymer ?
#
loop_
_entity_poly.entity_id
_entity_poly.type
_entity_poly.pdbx_seq_one_letter_code
_entity_poly.pdbx_strand_id
1 'polypeptide(L)'
;MVINPATPTRPAGLVAAYNASLVGRGYCYVAAQRIDGGASATDDSRGLVAQGMFAFIQYLFDHFDFFKLYFEVPEYNLSLFGAGVDSLLVQEGLLAGHHWYGERRWDEYIFALYHEKWESVASLYRGEWPDGRR
;
A
#
# COMPACT_ATOMS: atom_id res chain seq x y z
N MET A 1 4.00 -9.81 0.99
CA MET A 1 5.41 -9.47 1.26
C MET A 1 5.62 -9.12 2.72
N VAL A 2 6.51 -9.84 3.42
CA VAL A 2 6.90 -9.51 4.80
C VAL A 2 7.98 -8.42 4.75
N ILE A 3 7.83 -7.38 5.56
CA ILE A 3 8.78 -6.27 5.64
C ILE A 3 9.70 -6.51 6.84
N ASN A 4 11.01 -6.61 6.61
CA ASN A 4 12.02 -6.81 7.64
C ASN A 4 12.88 -5.56 7.80
N PRO A 5 13.25 -5.17 9.04
CA PRO A 5 14.26 -4.14 9.27
C PRO A 5 15.66 -4.65 8.91
N ALA A 6 16.62 -3.73 8.75
CA ALA A 6 18.01 -4.04 8.37
C ALA A 6 18.69 -5.04 9.33
N THR A 7 18.31 -5.02 10.62
CA THR A 7 18.76 -6.00 11.63
C THR A 7 17.55 -6.82 12.08
N PRO A 8 17.24 -7.95 11.41
CA PRO A 8 15.95 -8.62 11.56
C PRO A 8 15.88 -9.42 12.86
N THR A 9 15.38 -8.79 13.93
CA THR A 9 14.96 -9.50 15.16
C THR A 9 13.45 -9.76 15.18
N ARG A 10 12.67 -8.98 14.41
CA ARG A 10 11.23 -9.16 14.18
C ARG A 10 10.79 -8.43 12.88
N PRO A 11 9.71 -8.89 12.21
CA PRO A 11 9.14 -8.17 11.07
C PRO A 11 8.66 -6.76 11.47
N ALA A 12 8.86 -5.80 10.57
CA ALA A 12 8.36 -4.43 10.67
C ALA A 12 6.92 -4.28 10.15
N GLY A 13 6.48 -5.18 9.27
CA GLY A 13 5.14 -5.14 8.71
C GLY A 13 4.85 -6.23 7.68
N LEU A 14 3.65 -6.15 7.10
CA LEU A 14 3.15 -7.02 6.06
C LEU A 14 2.46 -6.16 4.99
N VAL A 15 2.73 -6.45 3.73
CA VAL A 15 1.93 -5.96 2.59
C VAL A 15 1.30 -7.17 1.92
N ALA A 16 -0.01 -7.14 1.68
CA ALA A 16 -0.76 -8.25 1.11
C ALA A 16 -1.52 -7.80 -0.14
N ALA A 17 -1.63 -8.70 -1.12
CA ALA A 17 -2.53 -8.57 -2.25
C ALA A 17 -3.68 -9.57 -2.07
N TYR A 18 -4.92 -9.15 -2.33
CA TYR A 18 -6.11 -9.98 -2.16
C TYR A 18 -7.20 -9.65 -3.18
N ASN A 19 -8.22 -10.51 -3.26
CA ASN A 19 -9.37 -10.38 -4.18
C ASN A 19 -8.96 -10.13 -5.64
N ALA A 20 -7.93 -10.85 -6.10
CA ALA A 20 -7.45 -10.69 -7.46
C ALA A 20 -8.48 -11.19 -8.49
N SER A 21 -8.75 -10.36 -9.48
CA SER A 21 -9.37 -10.75 -10.75
C SER A 21 -8.31 -10.61 -11.83
N LEU A 22 -8.10 -11.64 -12.64
CA LEU A 22 -7.12 -11.64 -13.74
C LEU A 22 -7.79 -11.45 -15.11
N VAL A 23 -9.10 -11.24 -15.16
CA VAL A 23 -9.86 -11.11 -16.40
C VAL A 23 -9.67 -9.72 -16.99
N GLY A 24 -9.30 -9.66 -18.29
CA GLY A 24 -9.39 -8.44 -19.10
C GLY A 24 -8.47 -7.30 -18.66
N ARG A 25 -7.22 -7.60 -18.30
CA ARG A 25 -6.31 -6.70 -17.57
C ARG A 25 -6.88 -6.33 -16.22
N GLY A 26 -6.85 -7.28 -15.30
CA GLY A 26 -7.68 -7.24 -14.11
C GLY A 26 -7.17 -6.29 -13.02
N TYR A 27 -7.50 -6.63 -11.77
CA TYR A 27 -7.13 -5.83 -10.60
C TYR A 27 -6.92 -6.73 -9.37
N CYS A 28 -6.29 -6.19 -8.34
CA CYS A 28 -6.37 -6.75 -6.99
C CYS A 28 -6.41 -5.62 -5.97
N TYR A 29 -6.66 -5.97 -4.72
CA TYR A 29 -6.56 -5.05 -3.60
C TYR A 29 -5.20 -5.19 -2.93
N VAL A 30 -4.68 -4.10 -2.39
CA VAL A 30 -3.42 -4.04 -1.65
C VAL A 30 -3.69 -3.46 -0.27
N ALA A 31 -3.22 -4.15 0.77
CA ALA A 31 -3.26 -3.66 2.13
C ALA A 31 -1.86 -3.72 2.75
N ALA A 32 -1.53 -2.72 3.56
CA ALA A 32 -0.30 -2.67 4.34
C ALA A 32 -0.63 -2.59 5.83
N GLN A 33 0.01 -3.43 6.62
CA GLN A 33 -0.08 -3.43 8.07
C GLN A 33 1.31 -3.30 8.66
N ARG A 34 1.48 -2.29 9.51
CA ARG A 34 2.68 -2.14 10.32
C ARG A 34 2.58 -3.00 11.57
N ILE A 35 3.66 -3.67 11.93
CA ILE A 35 3.75 -4.49 13.14
C ILE A 35 4.58 -3.70 14.17
N ASP A 36 3.88 -2.95 15.02
CA ASP A 36 4.50 -2.30 16.17
C ASP A 36 4.64 -3.26 17.33
N GLY A 37 5.87 -3.40 17.81
CA GLY A 37 6.21 -4.13 19.02
C GLY A 37 6.52 -3.12 20.12
N GLY A 38 5.49 -2.54 20.73
CA GLY A 38 5.61 -1.69 21.92
C GLY A 38 6.37 -0.37 21.73
N ALA A 39 6.68 0.28 22.85
CA ALA A 39 7.18 1.66 23.03
C ALA A 39 8.50 2.05 22.30
N SER A 40 8.99 1.20 21.39
CA SER A 40 10.22 1.38 20.59
C SER A 40 9.92 1.48 19.08
N ALA A 41 8.67 1.78 18.68
CA ALA A 41 8.37 2.11 17.29
C ALA A 41 9.07 3.42 16.92
N THR A 42 10.28 3.34 16.35
CA THR A 42 10.96 4.48 15.75
C THR A 42 10.24 4.87 14.45
N ASP A 43 10.32 6.14 14.08
CA ASP A 43 9.77 6.69 12.82
C ASP A 43 10.21 5.89 11.57
N ASP A 44 11.34 5.20 11.66
CA ASP A 44 11.92 4.35 10.61
C ASP A 44 10.98 3.23 10.13
N SER A 45 10.16 2.67 11.04
CA SER A 45 9.23 1.58 10.70
C SER A 45 8.16 1.99 9.67
N ARG A 46 7.75 3.26 9.67
CA ARG A 46 6.77 3.79 8.70
C ARG A 46 7.40 3.89 7.30
N GLY A 47 8.63 4.40 7.23
CA GLY A 47 9.39 4.46 5.98
C GLY A 47 9.61 3.08 5.37
N LEU A 48 9.96 2.08 6.19
CA LEU A 48 10.15 0.70 5.74
C LEU A 48 8.88 0.06 5.17
N VAL A 49 7.73 0.27 5.82
CA VAL A 49 6.44 -0.27 5.32
C VAL A 49 6.06 0.42 4.00
N ALA A 50 6.29 1.73 3.86
CA ALA A 50 6.03 2.44 2.61
C ALA A 50 6.93 1.95 1.47
N GLN A 51 8.24 1.80 1.71
CA GLN A 51 9.17 1.23 0.72
C GLN A 51 8.77 -0.20 0.32
N GLY A 52 8.38 -1.01 1.30
CA GLY A 52 7.83 -2.33 1.05
C GLY A 52 6.57 -2.30 0.19
N MET A 53 5.64 -1.40 0.48
CA MET A 53 4.44 -1.25 -0.32
C MET A 53 4.78 -0.89 -1.77
N PHE A 54 5.70 0.06 -2.01
CA PHE A 54 6.13 0.45 -3.35
C PHE A 54 6.81 -0.68 -4.12
N ALA A 55 7.74 -1.41 -3.49
CA ALA A 55 8.39 -2.57 -4.11
C ALA A 55 7.37 -3.67 -4.46
N PHE A 56 6.36 -3.89 -3.62
CA PHE A 56 5.33 -4.87 -3.89
C PHE A 56 4.34 -4.42 -4.97
N ILE A 57 3.99 -3.13 -5.03
CA ILE A 57 3.21 -2.54 -6.12
C ILE A 57 3.93 -2.74 -7.45
N GLN A 58 5.23 -2.42 -7.52
CA GLN A 58 6.05 -2.64 -8.71
C GLN A 58 6.01 -4.12 -9.13
N TYR A 59 6.26 -5.03 -8.18
CA TYR A 59 6.17 -6.46 -8.43
C TYR A 59 4.79 -6.88 -8.97
N LEU A 60 3.69 -6.36 -8.43
CA LEU A 60 2.35 -6.69 -8.89
C LEU A 60 2.11 -6.24 -10.34
N PHE A 61 2.55 -5.04 -10.71
CA PHE A 61 2.42 -4.56 -12.10
C PHE A 61 3.37 -5.26 -13.08
N ASP A 62 4.59 -5.63 -12.65
CA ASP A 62 5.57 -6.29 -13.53
C ASP A 62 5.22 -7.75 -13.82
N HIS A 63 4.61 -8.43 -12.85
CA HIS A 63 4.38 -9.89 -12.92
C HIS A 63 2.94 -10.29 -13.19
N PHE A 64 1.99 -9.37 -13.03
CA PHE A 64 0.59 -9.60 -13.32
C PHE A 64 0.10 -8.52 -14.27
N ASP A 65 -0.74 -8.89 -15.23
CA ASP A 65 -1.36 -7.94 -16.16
C ASP A 65 -2.51 -7.18 -15.46
N PHE A 66 -2.23 -6.55 -14.33
CA PHE A 66 -3.17 -5.70 -13.63
C PHE A 66 -3.21 -4.33 -14.29
N PHE A 67 -4.41 -3.86 -14.61
CA PHE A 67 -4.62 -2.50 -15.08
C PHE A 67 -4.58 -1.49 -13.92
N LYS A 68 -5.02 -1.92 -12.73
CA LYS A 68 -5.03 -1.10 -11.50
C LYS A 68 -4.97 -1.94 -10.23
N LEU A 69 -4.60 -1.29 -9.13
CA LEU A 69 -4.59 -1.83 -7.77
C LEU A 69 -5.51 -1.00 -6.88
N TYR A 70 -6.31 -1.66 -6.05
CA TYR A 70 -7.23 -1.00 -5.12
C TYR A 70 -6.65 -0.89 -3.71
N PHE A 71 -7.04 0.17 -3.00
CA PHE A 71 -6.77 0.40 -1.59
C PHE A 71 -8.06 0.78 -0.89
N GLU A 72 -8.31 0.14 0.24
CA GLU A 72 -9.40 0.47 1.17
C GLU A 72 -8.78 1.24 2.33
N VAL A 73 -9.11 2.52 2.44
CA VAL A 73 -8.58 3.42 3.46
C VAL A 73 -9.72 3.98 4.31
N PRO A 74 -9.85 3.55 5.58
CA PRO A 74 -10.78 4.17 6.51
C PRO A 74 -10.45 5.65 6.69
N GLU A 75 -11.47 6.49 6.85
CA GLU A 75 -11.34 7.95 6.98
C GLU A 75 -10.26 8.36 8.02
N TYR A 76 -10.21 7.69 9.18
CA TYR A 76 -9.22 7.97 10.23
C TYR A 76 -7.77 7.66 9.83
N ASN A 77 -7.56 6.83 8.81
CA ASN A 77 -6.24 6.46 8.28
C ASN A 77 -5.81 7.33 7.09
N LEU A 78 -6.64 8.22 6.56
CA LEU A 78 -6.31 9.03 5.38
C LEU A 78 -5.01 9.83 5.55
N SER A 79 -4.77 10.35 6.76
CA SER A 79 -3.56 11.12 7.07
C SER A 79 -2.25 10.32 6.91
N LEU A 80 -2.31 8.98 6.97
CA LEU A 80 -1.13 8.10 6.80
C LEU A 80 -0.59 8.10 5.36
N PHE A 81 -1.42 8.46 4.38
CA PHE A 81 -1.02 8.46 2.98
C PHE A 81 -0.46 9.82 2.50
N GLY A 82 -0.58 10.87 3.33
CA GLY A 82 -0.07 12.21 3.04
C GLY A 82 -0.49 12.73 1.66
N ALA A 83 0.41 13.49 1.00
CA ALA A 83 0.18 14.06 -0.34
C ALA A 83 0.13 13.00 -1.47
N GLY A 84 0.40 11.73 -1.17
CA GLY A 84 0.40 10.64 -2.15
C GLY A 84 -1.01 10.26 -2.62
N VAL A 85 -2.02 10.40 -1.76
CA VAL A 85 -3.43 10.11 -2.13
C VAL A 85 -3.89 11.04 -3.26
N ASP A 86 -3.67 12.35 -3.13
CA ASP A 86 -4.21 13.31 -4.08
C ASP A 86 -3.47 13.31 -5.42
N SER A 87 -2.19 12.92 -5.42
CA SER A 87 -1.34 12.96 -6.61
C SER A 87 -1.29 11.64 -7.37
N LEU A 88 -1.33 10.48 -6.71
CA LEU A 88 -1.17 9.16 -7.33
C LEU A 88 -2.44 8.32 -7.37
N LEU A 89 -3.29 8.44 -6.36
CA LEU A 89 -4.51 7.64 -6.31
C LEU A 89 -5.68 8.34 -6.99
N VAL A 90 -6.67 7.56 -7.39
CA VAL A 90 -7.95 8.03 -7.91
C VAL A 90 -9.03 7.47 -7.01
N GLN A 91 -9.85 8.33 -6.41
CA GLN A 91 -10.99 7.87 -5.63
C GLN A 91 -12.07 7.33 -6.58
N GLU A 92 -12.42 6.05 -6.44
CA GLU A 92 -13.49 5.40 -7.22
C GLU A 92 -14.74 5.11 -6.39
N GLY A 93 -14.64 5.19 -5.06
CA GLY A 93 -15.77 4.91 -4.19
C GLY A 93 -15.63 5.54 -2.80
N LEU A 94 -16.79 5.67 -2.15
CA LEU A 94 -16.93 6.07 -0.75
C LEU A 94 -18.05 5.22 -0.16
N LEU A 95 -17.73 4.45 0.87
CA LEU A 95 -18.73 3.72 1.65
C LEU A 95 -18.99 4.51 2.93
N ALA A 96 -20.09 5.27 2.94
CA ALA A 96 -20.44 6.13 4.06
C ALA A 96 -20.79 5.29 5.32
N GLY A 97 -20.18 5.64 6.45
CA GLY A 97 -20.38 4.98 7.74
C GLY A 97 -20.12 3.46 7.73
N HIS A 98 -19.17 3.02 6.92
CA HIS A 98 -18.87 1.61 6.71
C HIS A 98 -18.35 0.93 7.99
N HIS A 99 -17.42 1.57 8.70
CA HIS A 99 -16.77 1.00 9.88
C HIS A 99 -17.37 1.53 11.17
N TRP A 100 -17.64 0.66 12.14
CA TRP A 100 -17.86 1.05 13.53
C TRP A 100 -16.56 0.86 14.31
N TYR A 101 -15.93 1.94 14.74
CA TYR A 101 -14.70 1.89 15.52
C TYR A 101 -14.66 3.04 16.53
N GLY A 102 -14.38 2.69 17.79
CA GLY A 102 -14.58 3.60 18.92
C GLY A 102 -16.07 3.86 19.15
N GLU A 103 -16.47 5.14 19.10
CA GLU A 103 -17.84 5.59 19.39
C GLU A 103 -18.56 6.18 18.16
N ARG A 104 -17.98 6.06 16.96
CA ARG A 104 -18.58 6.61 15.73
C ARG A 104 -18.47 5.65 14.54
N ARG A 105 -19.31 5.91 13.54
CA ARG A 105 -19.14 5.34 12.20
C ARG A 105 -18.10 6.15 11.43
N TRP A 106 -17.27 5.45 10.67
CA TRP A 106 -16.24 6.04 9.80
C TRP A 106 -16.47 5.60 8.37
N ASP A 107 -16.18 6.50 7.44
CA ASP A 107 -16.25 6.22 6.01
C ASP A 107 -15.07 5.35 5.57
N GLU A 108 -15.26 4.56 4.51
CA GLU A 108 -14.22 3.79 3.82
C GLU A 108 -14.03 4.37 2.41
N TYR A 109 -12.81 4.81 2.12
CA TYR A 109 -12.46 5.35 0.81
C TYR A 109 -11.87 4.24 -0.04
N ILE A 110 -12.42 4.07 -1.25
CA ILE A 110 -11.90 3.12 -2.24
C ILE A 110 -11.07 3.91 -3.23
N PHE A 111 -9.75 3.71 -3.17
CA PHE A 111 -8.79 4.32 -4.06
C PHE A 111 -8.26 3.31 -5.07
N ALA A 112 -7.97 3.77 -6.29
CA ALA A 112 -7.30 3.01 -7.32
C ALA A 112 -5.96 3.67 -7.70
N LEU A 113 -4.91 2.85 -7.77
CA LEU A 113 -3.66 3.18 -8.46
C LEU A 113 -3.66 2.51 -9.83
N TYR A 114 -3.62 3.32 -10.88
CA TYR A 114 -3.56 2.84 -12.25
C TYR A 114 -2.12 2.56 -12.67
N HIS A 115 -1.90 1.51 -13.47
CA HIS A 115 -0.56 1.12 -13.92
C HIS A 115 0.18 2.27 -14.62
N GLU A 116 -0.48 2.97 -15.54
CA GLU A 116 0.10 4.13 -16.23
C GLU A 116 0.58 5.22 -15.26
N LYS A 117 -0.23 5.50 -14.22
CA LYS A 117 0.09 6.51 -13.23
C LYS A 117 1.26 6.07 -12.35
N TRP A 118 1.34 4.78 -12.03
CA TRP A 118 2.50 4.20 -11.36
C TRP A 118 3.76 4.36 -12.20
N GLU A 119 3.74 4.01 -13.49
CA GLU A 119 4.90 4.14 -14.37
C GLU A 119 5.44 5.58 -14.45
N SER A 120 4.55 6.59 -14.35
CA SER A 120 4.95 8.00 -14.36
C SER A 120 5.84 8.41 -13.18
N VAL A 121 5.77 7.69 -12.06
CA VAL A 121 6.54 7.97 -10.84
C VAL A 121 7.42 6.84 -10.38
N ALA A 122 7.31 5.64 -10.95
CA ALA A 122 8.04 4.45 -10.52
C ALA A 122 9.55 4.69 -10.51
N SER A 123 10.08 5.49 -11.44
CA SER A 123 11.50 5.87 -11.49
C SER A 123 11.99 6.64 -10.25
N LEU A 124 11.11 7.36 -9.54
CA LEU A 124 11.43 8.04 -8.27
C LEU A 124 11.57 7.04 -7.11
N TYR A 125 10.96 5.86 -7.26
CA TYR A 125 10.92 4.81 -6.23
C TYR A 125 11.76 3.58 -6.58
N ARG A 126 12.44 3.58 -7.75
CA ARG A 126 13.47 2.60 -8.11
C ARG A 126 14.71 2.83 -7.24
N GLY A 127 14.64 2.40 -5.98
CA GLY A 127 15.81 2.01 -5.22
C GLY A 127 16.36 0.70 -5.78
N GLU A 128 17.67 0.48 -5.68
CA GLU A 128 18.25 -0.85 -5.90
C GLU A 128 17.55 -1.83 -4.96
N TRP A 129 17.09 -2.96 -5.49
CA TRP A 129 16.64 -4.06 -4.65
C TRP A 129 17.77 -4.42 -3.68
N PRO A 130 17.49 -4.87 -2.44
CA PRO A 130 18.54 -5.24 -1.47
C PRO A 130 19.54 -6.30 -2.01
N ASP A 131 19.20 -6.98 -3.10
CA ASP A 131 20.03 -7.96 -3.80
C ASP A 131 20.64 -7.47 -5.12
N GLY A 132 20.53 -6.18 -5.43
CA GLY A 132 21.16 -5.53 -6.59
C GLY A 132 20.51 -5.83 -7.95
N ARG A 133 19.33 -6.48 -7.98
CA ARG A 133 18.58 -6.63 -9.24
C ARG A 133 17.91 -5.31 -9.61
N ARG A 134 17.69 -5.10 -10.91
CA ARG A 134 16.88 -4.01 -11.47
C ARG A 134 15.54 -4.58 -11.88
#